data_AF-A0A699WN27-F1
#
_entry.id   AF-A0A699WN27-F1
#
_cell.length_a   1.000
_cell.length_b   1.000
_cell.length_c   1.000
_cell.angle_alpha   90.00
_cell.angle_beta   90.00
_cell.angle_gamma   90.00
#
_symmetry.space_group_name_H-M   'P 1'
#
loop_
_entity.id
_entity.type
_entity.pdbx_description
1 polymer ?
#
loop_
_entity_poly.entity_id
_entity_poly.type
_entity_poly.pdbx_seq_one_letter_code
_entity_poly.pdbx_strand_id
1 'polypeptide(L)'
;MVDCVFKLFTSRGCLLLAVAFDTHALKLNVYEMSNNYSGWSVKYFVTLDEGWRSTPTNNIWNSFGFLSITLGEREDDSFLVMFLDGKVVRYNFVSRNVSTLTNYRS
;
A
#
# COMPACT_ATOMS: atom_id res chain seq x y z
N MET A 1 -18.95 2.12 -10.61
CA MET A 1 -17.56 2.32 -11.05
C MET A 1 -16.71 1.57 -10.05
N VAL A 2 -15.87 0.63 -10.48
CA VAL A 2 -14.93 -0.01 -9.55
C VAL A 2 -13.80 0.98 -9.38
N ASP A 3 -13.82 1.67 -8.26
CA ASP A 3 -12.93 2.77 -7.95
C ASP A 3 -11.54 2.22 -7.60
N CYS A 4 -10.63 2.32 -8.55
CA CYS A 4 -9.25 1.82 -8.43
C CYS A 4 -8.31 2.96 -8.05
N VAL A 5 -7.58 2.81 -6.94
CA VAL A 5 -6.52 3.75 -6.55
C VAL A 5 -5.18 3.14 -6.94
N PHE A 6 -4.35 3.90 -7.66
CA PHE A 6 -3.00 3.45 -8.01
C PHE A 6 -1.97 4.56 -7.84
N LYS A 7 -0.72 4.18 -7.58
CA LYS A 7 0.41 5.11 -7.52
C LYS A 7 1.72 4.44 -7.90
N LEU A 8 2.53 5.18 -8.64
CA LEU A 8 3.87 4.77 -9.07
C LEU A 8 4.92 5.24 -8.06
N PHE A 9 5.92 4.40 -7.81
CA PHE A 9 7.02 4.65 -6.89
C PHE A 9 8.34 4.22 -7.51
N THR A 10 9.43 4.85 -7.06
CA THR A 10 10.79 4.35 -7.30
C THR A 10 11.41 4.02 -5.95
N SER A 11 12.09 2.88 -5.86
CA SER A 11 12.74 2.43 -4.63
C SER A 11 13.88 1.48 -4.96
N ARG A 12 15.09 1.77 -4.46
CA ARG A 12 16.32 1.00 -4.76
C ARG A 12 16.56 0.70 -6.25
N GLY A 13 16.20 1.65 -7.13
CA GLY A 13 16.34 1.49 -8.58
C GLY A 13 15.21 0.70 -9.25
N CYS A 14 14.27 0.14 -8.50
CA CYS A 14 13.09 -0.53 -9.02
C CYS A 14 11.95 0.47 -9.26
N LEU A 15 11.18 0.24 -10.32
CA LEU A 15 9.93 0.95 -10.58
C LEU A 15 8.76 0.09 -10.10
N LEU A 16 7.95 0.63 -9.18
CA LEU A 16 6.91 -0.10 -8.47
C LEU A 16 5.54 0.57 -8.70
N LEU A 17 4.50 -0.22 -8.92
CA LEU A 17 3.13 0.25 -9.10
C LEU A 17 2.24 -0.37 -8.01
N ALA A 18 1.74 0.45 -7.09
CA ALA A 18 0.73 0.03 -6.12
C ALA A 18 -0.66 0.19 -6.73
N VAL A 19 -1.50 -0.84 -6.60
CA VAL A 19 -2.87 -0.85 -7.11
C VAL A 19 -3.80 -1.43 -6.05
N ALA A 20 -4.79 -0.64 -5.62
CA ALA A 20 -5.89 -1.09 -4.79
C ALA A 20 -7.13 -1.30 -5.67
N PHE A 21 -7.56 -2.56 -5.80
CA PHE A 21 -8.71 -2.96 -6.62
C PHE A 21 -10.02 -2.95 -5.83
N ASP A 22 -9.90 -3.11 -4.51
CA ASP A 22 -11.01 -3.11 -3.59
C ASP A 22 -10.56 -2.36 -2.34
N THR A 23 -10.84 -1.06 -2.33
CA THR A 23 -10.60 -0.20 -1.17
C THR A 23 -11.54 -0.55 -0.01
N HIS A 24 -12.61 -1.32 -0.27
CA HIS A 24 -13.47 -1.87 0.78
C HIS A 24 -12.85 -3.06 1.50
N ALA A 25 -12.29 -4.02 0.76
CA ALA A 25 -11.60 -5.18 1.31
C ALA A 25 -10.13 -4.90 1.65
N LEU A 26 -9.64 -3.68 1.40
CA LEU A 26 -8.24 -3.27 1.59
C LEU A 26 -7.24 -4.26 0.96
N LYS A 27 -7.62 -4.78 -0.21
CA LYS A 27 -6.79 -5.67 -1.02
C LYS A 27 -6.07 -4.87 -2.08
N LEU A 28 -4.75 -4.97 -2.07
CA LEU A 28 -3.90 -4.25 -3.00
C LEU A 28 -2.70 -5.09 -3.42
N ASN A 29 -2.24 -4.85 -4.64
CA ASN A 29 -1.03 -5.47 -5.17
C ASN A 29 0.03 -4.40 -5.38
N VAL A 30 1.29 -4.78 -5.19
CA VAL A 30 2.44 -4.03 -5.66
C VAL A 30 3.06 -4.80 -6.80
N TYR A 31 3.12 -4.15 -7.95
CA TYR A 31 3.80 -4.66 -9.13
C TYR A 31 5.20 -4.07 -9.22
N GLU A 32 6.14 -4.84 -9.77
CA GLU A 32 7.48 -4.39 -10.12
C GLU A 32 7.66 -4.48 -11.63
N MET A 33 8.23 -3.43 -12.21
CA MET A 33 8.62 -3.43 -13.61
C MET A 33 9.91 -4.23 -13.78
N SER A 34 9.96 -5.10 -14.78
CA SER A 34 11.17 -5.83 -15.11
C SER A 34 12.30 -4.88 -15.55
N ASN A 35 13.56 -5.27 -15.29
CA ASN A 35 14.73 -4.43 -15.63
C ASN A 35 14.87 -4.13 -17.13
N ASN A 36 14.35 -5.01 -17.99
CA ASN A 36 14.30 -4.82 -19.44
C ASN A 36 13.03 -4.09 -19.89
N TYR A 37 12.22 -3.58 -18.96
CA TYR A 37 10.95 -2.89 -19.20
C TYR A 37 9.95 -3.68 -20.05
N SER A 38 10.04 -5.01 -20.04
CA SER A 38 9.17 -5.88 -20.84
C SER A 38 7.80 -6.11 -20.23
N GLY A 39 7.60 -5.81 -18.94
CA GLY A 39 6.31 -5.95 -18.29
C GLY A 39 6.36 -5.87 -16.78
N TRP A 40 5.17 -5.95 -16.19
CA TRP A 40 4.93 -5.88 -14.76
C TRP A 40 4.67 -7.26 -14.18
N SER A 41 5.31 -7.59 -13.06
CA SER A 41 5.01 -8.79 -12.27
C SER A 41 4.53 -8.39 -10.88
N VAL A 42 3.65 -9.19 -10.27
CA VAL A 42 3.26 -8.95 -8.87
C VAL A 42 4.45 -9.29 -7.98
N LYS A 43 4.90 -8.32 -7.21
CA LYS A 43 5.95 -8.48 -6.19
C LYS A 43 5.34 -8.75 -4.82
N TYR A 44 4.29 -8.00 -4.45
CA TYR A 44 3.61 -8.15 -3.16
C TYR A 44 2.10 -8.21 -3.30
N PHE A 45 1.50 -9.11 -2.51
CA PHE A 45 0.07 -9.14 -2.22
C PHE A 45 -0.14 -8.61 -0.81
N VAL A 46 -0.97 -7.58 -0.68
CA VAL A 46 -1.27 -6.95 0.61
C VAL A 46 -2.75 -7.08 0.88
N THR A 47 -3.05 -7.70 2.02
CA THR A 47 -4.40 -7.80 2.56
C THR A 47 -4.35 -7.23 3.97
N LEU A 48 -5.09 -6.15 4.20
CA LEU A 48 -5.31 -5.62 5.54
C LEU A 48 -6.58 -6.26 6.10
N ASP A 49 -6.52 -6.65 7.37
CA ASP A 49 -7.63 -7.17 8.15
C ASP A 49 -8.66 -6.07 8.45
N GLU A 50 -9.92 -6.46 8.66
CA GLU A 50 -11.04 -5.54 8.87
C GLU A 50 -10.88 -4.69 10.14
N GLY A 51 -10.08 -5.16 11.10
CA GLY A 51 -9.80 -4.48 12.36
C GLY A 51 -9.09 -3.12 12.24
N TRP A 52 -8.56 -2.76 11.07
CA TRP A 52 -7.94 -1.44 10.85
C TRP A 52 -8.93 -0.32 10.53
N ARG A 53 -10.21 -0.65 10.28
CA ARG A 53 -11.26 0.35 10.10
C ARG A 53 -11.79 0.82 11.44
N SER A 54 -11.71 2.11 11.72
CA SER A 54 -12.33 2.67 12.91
C SER A 54 -13.81 3.03 12.70
N THR A 55 -14.23 3.31 11.45
CA THR A 55 -15.64 3.59 11.13
C THR A 55 -16.00 3.22 9.68
N PRO A 56 -17.24 2.77 9.40
CA PRO A 56 -17.74 2.65 8.04
C PRO A 56 -18.01 4.06 7.49
N THR A 57 -16.98 4.73 6.97
CA THR A 57 -17.16 6.01 6.29
C THR A 57 -17.66 5.76 4.86
N ASN A 58 -18.76 6.42 4.49
CA ASN A 58 -19.33 6.37 3.14
C ASN A 58 -18.43 7.04 2.06
N ASN A 59 -17.24 7.55 2.42
CA ASN A 59 -16.35 8.24 1.49
C ASN A 59 -14.88 7.82 1.69
N ILE A 60 -14.56 6.61 1.23
CA ILE A 60 -13.25 5.95 1.36
C ILE A 60 -12.10 6.73 0.70
N TRP A 61 -12.45 7.56 -0.30
CA TRP A 61 -11.50 8.39 -1.02
C TRP A 61 -10.80 9.42 -0.14
N ASN A 62 -11.45 9.89 0.93
CA ASN A 62 -10.84 10.79 1.90
C ASN A 62 -10.04 10.06 3.00
N SER A 63 -10.06 8.73 3.02
CA SER A 63 -9.46 7.92 4.08
C SER A 63 -8.46 6.88 3.57
N PHE A 64 -8.09 6.87 2.29
CA PHE A 64 -7.09 5.94 1.75
C PHE A 64 -6.15 6.61 0.75
N GLY A 65 -4.84 6.36 0.87
CA GLY A 65 -3.87 6.79 -0.14
C GLY A 65 -2.49 6.19 0.03
N PHE A 66 -1.82 5.88 -1.08
CA PHE A 66 -0.44 5.41 -1.05
C PHE A 66 0.54 6.58 -0.85
N LEU A 67 1.46 6.44 0.10
CA LEU A 67 2.44 7.48 0.42
C LEU A 67 3.82 7.13 -0.09
N SER A 68 4.33 5.92 0.18
CA SER A 68 5.66 5.47 -0.25
C SER A 68 5.79 3.94 -0.24
N ILE A 69 6.69 3.39 -1.06
CA ILE A 69 7.19 2.03 -0.92
C ILE A 69 8.70 2.08 -0.68
N THR A 70 9.14 1.43 0.39
CA THR A 70 10.55 1.31 0.73
C THR A 70 10.97 -0.14 0.60
N LEU A 71 11.85 -0.44 -0.36
CA LEU A 71 12.52 -1.72 -0.43
C LEU A 71 13.70 -1.71 0.54
N GLY A 72 13.79 -2.71 1.41
CA GLY A 72 14.90 -2.88 2.34
C GLY A 72 16.08 -3.61 1.71
N GLU A 73 17.18 -3.78 2.47
CA GLU A 73 18.30 -4.62 2.05
C GLU A 73 17.88 -6.08 1.92
N ARG A 74 17.10 -6.55 2.89
CA ARG A 74 16.41 -7.83 2.87
C ARG A 74 14.93 -7.61 2.55
N GLU A 75 14.30 -8.66 2.05
CA GLU A 75 12.87 -8.65 1.77
C GLU A 75 12.04 -8.33 3.03
N ASP A 76 12.47 -8.85 4.19
CA ASP A 76 11.85 -8.63 5.50
C ASP A 76 11.84 -7.16 5.94
N ASP A 77 12.73 -6.34 5.38
CA ASP A 77 12.85 -4.93 5.71
C ASP A 77 11.99 -4.04 4.80
N SER A 78 11.36 -4.60 3.77
CA SER A 78 10.53 -3.87 2.81
C SER A 78 9.12 -3.58 3.36
N PHE A 79 8.62 -2.36 3.11
CA PHE A 79 7.31 -1.92 3.60
C PHE A 79 6.61 -0.90 2.71
N LEU A 80 5.28 -0.88 2.84
CA LEU A 80 4.38 0.13 2.30
C LEU A 80 4.04 1.15 3.37
N VAL A 81 4.06 2.43 3.02
CA VAL A 81 3.49 3.52 3.83
C VAL A 81 2.24 4.03 3.13
N MET A 82 1.16 4.15 3.88
CA MET A 82 -0.14 4.54 3.37
C MET A 82 -0.90 5.37 4.39
N PHE A 83 -1.73 6.26 3.89
CA PHE A 83 -2.77 6.91 4.66
C PHE A 83 -3.99 6.00 4.69
N LEU A 84 -4.46 5.70 5.90
CA LEU A 84 -5.61 4.86 6.17
C LEU A 84 -6.38 5.46 7.34
N ASP A 85 -7.62 5.88 7.11
CA ASP A 85 -8.58 6.30 8.13
C ASP A 85 -8.02 7.34 9.11
N GLY A 86 -7.45 8.43 8.57
CA GLY A 86 -6.85 9.49 9.38
C GLY A 86 -5.49 9.14 9.97
N LYS A 87 -4.91 7.97 9.65
CA LYS A 87 -3.63 7.51 10.18
C LYS A 87 -2.64 7.31 9.05
N VAL A 88 -1.38 7.62 9.31
CA VAL A 88 -0.27 7.14 8.49
C VAL A 88 0.19 5.82 9.09
N VAL A 89 0.08 4.75 8.32
CA VAL A 89 0.45 3.41 8.73
C VAL A 89 1.57 2.87 7.87
N ARG A 90 2.39 2.02 8.48
CA ARG A 90 3.40 1.19 7.83
C ARG A 90 2.89 -0.24 7.80
N TYR A 91 2.89 -0.86 6.63
CA TYR A 91 2.65 -2.29 6.44
C TYR A 91 3.94 -2.96 5.98
N ASN A 92 4.46 -3.90 6.75
CA ASN A 92 5.62 -4.69 6.35
C ASN A 92 5.17 -5.86 5.47
N PHE A 93 5.80 -6.02 4.29
CA PHE A 93 5.32 -6.98 3.29
C PHE A 93 5.47 -8.44 3.71
N VAL A 94 6.53 -8.79 4.45
CA VAL A 94 6.80 -10.18 4.84
C VAL A 94 6.11 -10.55 6.15
N SER A 95 6.32 -9.76 7.21
CA SER A 95 5.70 -10.02 8.51
C SER A 95 4.19 -9.72 8.53
N ARG A 96 3.68 -9.01 7.52
CA ARG A 96 2.27 -8.60 7.38
C ARG A 96 1.76 -7.75 8.54
N ASN A 97 2.68 -7.21 9.33
CA ASN A 97 2.36 -6.37 10.46
C ASN A 97 2.07 -4.94 10.02
N VAL A 98 1.05 -4.35 10.65
CA VAL A 98 0.75 -2.92 10.54
C VAL A 98 1.17 -2.23 11.81
N SER A 99 1.86 -1.10 11.66
CA SER A 99 2.15 -0.19 12.76
C SER A 99 1.74 1.23 12.38
N THR A 100 1.06 1.93 13.28
CA THR A 100 0.78 3.36 13.11
C THR A 100 2.06 4.17 13.28
N LEU A 101 2.38 5.00 12.29
CA LEU A 101 3.50 5.95 12.34
C LEU A 101 3.07 7.28 12.95
N THR A 102 1.91 7.79 12.55
CA THR A 102 1.33 9.01 13.14
C THR A 102 -0.19 9.05 12.93
N ASN A 103 -0.88 9.79 13.80
CA ASN A 103 -2.28 10.15 13.60
C ASN A 103 -2.33 11.54 12.95
N TYR A 104 -3.05 11.68 11.85
CA TYR A 104 -3.33 12.96 11.25
C TYR A 104 -4.41 13.66 12.08
N ARG A 105 -4.03 14.73 12.79
CA ARG A 105 -4.99 15.62 13.45
C ARG A 105 -5.25 16.79 12.49
N SER A 106 -6.43 16.83 11.90
CA SER A 106 -6.97 18.01 11.23
C SER A 106 -7.34 19.08 12.25
#